data_AF-A0AAD8CF10-F1
#
_entry.id   AF-A0AAD8CF10-F1
#
_cell.length_a   1.000
_cell.length_b   1.000
_cell.length_c   1.000
_cell.angle_alpha   90.00
_cell.angle_beta   90.00
_cell.angle_gamma   90.00
#
_symmetry.space_group_name_H-M   'P 1'
#
loop_
_entity.id
_entity.type
_entity.pdbx_description
1 polymer ?
#
loop_
_entity_poly.entity_id
_entity_poly.type
_entity_poly.pdbx_seq_one_letter_code
_entity_poly.pdbx_strand_id
1 'polypeptide(L)'
;MIQRQPMDGPSSTSPGSGRGRCGRVHQVSGHKFMSTYLRQPTFCSHCRDFIWGVFGRQGYQCQVCTCVVHKRCHQLIVSACPRMKKPAMEEATNQGFSINIPHKFNVYNFKVPTFCDHCGSLLWGLVKQGLQCKNCKMNVHIRCKGNVAPSCGVNSVELANKLAEMGLQAGGLSKRGSLASNNNSSETGSRKVSKSDSRSKNSDAEQKLGIGDFTFLQVLGKGSFGKVMLAKQKGCERVFAVKVLKKDIILQDDDVECTMTEKRVLSMAGSHPYLTQLFCCFQTPDRLFFVMEFVSGGDLMFHIQKSRKFEEPQPVLHSSDYLGTHVSA
;
A
#
# COMPACT_ATOMS: atom_id res chain seq x y z
N MET A 1 69.55 -5.64 2.31
CA MET A 1 69.25 -6.72 3.27
C MET A 1 68.59 -6.09 4.51
N ILE A 2 67.30 -6.35 4.73
CA ILE A 2 66.65 -6.85 5.98
C ILE A 2 67.48 -6.60 7.29
N GLN A 3 67.04 -6.04 8.44
CA GLN A 3 65.76 -5.74 9.11
C GLN A 3 66.07 -4.90 10.39
N ARG A 4 65.11 -4.09 10.88
CA ARG A 4 64.44 -4.22 12.21
C ARG A 4 63.45 -3.06 12.45
N GLN A 5 62.37 -3.39 13.16
CA GLN A 5 61.06 -2.72 13.31
C GLN A 5 61.05 -1.47 14.21
N PRO A 6 59.91 -0.77 14.29
CA PRO A 6 59.15 -0.82 15.55
C PRO A 6 57.65 -1.17 15.40
N MET A 7 57.06 -1.43 16.58
CA MET A 7 55.78 -2.05 16.91
C MET A 7 54.54 -1.21 16.58
N ASP A 8 53.48 -1.83 16.06
CA ASP A 8 52.11 -1.29 16.07
C ASP A 8 51.05 -2.38 16.25
N GLY A 9 50.17 -2.18 17.25
CA GLY A 9 48.71 -2.35 17.14
C GLY A 9 48.07 -3.74 17.30
N PRO A 10 47.11 -3.92 18.24
CA PRO A 10 46.32 -5.15 18.35
C PRO A 10 45.30 -5.28 17.21
N SER A 11 45.12 -6.53 16.80
CA SER A 11 44.29 -7.03 15.70
C SER A 11 42.86 -6.49 15.66
N SER A 12 42.47 -5.94 14.52
CA SER A 12 41.09 -5.63 14.14
C SER A 12 40.30 -6.90 13.81
N THR A 13 39.42 -7.30 14.73
CA THR A 13 38.31 -8.21 14.42
C THR A 13 37.24 -7.45 13.62
N SER A 14 37.01 -7.91 12.40
CA SER A 14 36.03 -7.39 11.45
C SER A 14 34.62 -7.30 12.05
N PRO A 15 33.88 -6.18 11.91
CA PRO A 15 32.47 -6.13 12.24
C PRO A 15 31.67 -6.96 11.22
N GLY A 16 30.89 -7.91 11.74
CA GLY A 16 30.07 -8.81 10.95
C GLY A 16 29.12 -8.09 10.00
N SER A 17 29.09 -8.56 8.76
CA SER A 17 28.13 -8.16 7.74
C SER A 17 26.70 -8.47 8.20
N GLY A 18 25.95 -7.44 8.56
CA GLY A 18 24.51 -7.53 8.69
C GLY A 18 23.89 -7.94 7.36
N ARG A 19 23.37 -9.17 7.26
CA ARG A 19 22.54 -9.63 6.14
C ARG A 19 21.26 -8.79 6.11
N GLY A 20 21.27 -7.70 5.34
CA GLY A 20 20.04 -7.04 4.92
C GLY A 20 19.23 -8.03 4.07
N ARG A 21 18.08 -8.48 4.59
CA ARG A 21 17.13 -9.31 3.84
C ARG A 21 16.62 -8.50 2.63
N CYS A 22 17.15 -8.82 1.45
CA CYS A 22 16.68 -8.27 0.18
C CYS A 22 15.25 -8.76 -0.07
N GLY A 23 14.29 -7.84 -0.21
CA GLY A 23 12.89 -8.18 -0.43
C GLY A 23 12.68 -9.01 -1.71
N ARG A 24 11.62 -9.82 -1.73
CA ARG A 24 11.23 -10.63 -2.90
C ARG A 24 11.05 -9.73 -4.12
N VAL A 25 11.62 -10.14 -5.26
CA VAL A 25 11.46 -9.46 -6.55
C VAL A 25 10.26 -10.06 -7.29
N HIS A 26 9.33 -9.21 -7.71
CA HIS A 26 8.15 -9.59 -8.50
C HIS A 26 8.38 -9.21 -9.96
N GLN A 27 8.41 -10.19 -10.86
CA GLN A 27 8.62 -9.94 -12.29
C GLN A 27 7.28 -9.97 -13.04
N VAL A 28 6.89 -8.84 -13.64
CA VAL A 28 5.61 -8.68 -14.37
C VAL A 28 5.82 -7.83 -15.61
N SER A 29 5.46 -8.31 -16.80
CA SER A 29 5.62 -7.55 -18.06
C SER A 29 7.03 -6.95 -18.24
N GLY A 30 8.06 -7.68 -17.83
CA GLY A 30 9.46 -7.23 -17.81
C GLY A 30 9.83 -6.34 -16.61
N HIS A 31 8.90 -5.72 -15.90
CA HIS A 31 9.22 -4.94 -14.70
C HIS A 31 9.77 -5.85 -13.59
N LYS A 32 10.82 -5.37 -12.89
CA LYS A 32 11.37 -6.00 -11.67
C LYS A 32 10.94 -5.20 -10.46
N PHE A 33 9.74 -5.48 -9.95
CA PHE A 33 9.16 -4.78 -8.82
C PHE A 33 9.74 -5.27 -7.50
N MET A 34 10.17 -4.34 -6.67
CA MET A 34 10.58 -4.61 -5.29
C MET A 34 9.79 -3.72 -4.34
N SER A 35 9.44 -4.28 -3.18
CA SER A 35 8.84 -3.51 -2.10
C SER A 35 9.79 -2.42 -1.62
N THR A 36 9.27 -1.20 -1.50
CA THR A 36 10.08 -0.01 -1.18
C THR A 36 9.37 0.91 -0.18
N TYR A 37 10.19 1.71 0.50
CA TYR A 37 9.73 2.82 1.33
C TYR A 37 9.59 4.08 0.47
N LEU A 38 8.36 4.59 0.36
CA LEU A 38 8.03 5.82 -0.35
C LEU A 38 8.12 6.98 0.64
N ARG A 39 9.27 7.66 0.65
CA ARG A 39 9.57 8.75 1.61
C ARG A 39 8.81 10.06 1.36
N GLN A 40 8.03 10.10 0.27
CA GLN A 40 7.25 11.27 -0.13
C GLN A 40 5.86 10.81 -0.59
N PRO A 41 4.87 11.71 -0.56
CA PRO A 41 3.57 11.45 -1.17
C PRO A 41 3.73 10.93 -2.60
N THR A 42 3.24 9.72 -2.87
CA THR A 42 3.46 9.01 -4.13
C THR A 42 2.16 8.40 -4.64
N PHE A 43 1.89 8.56 -5.93
CA PHE A 43 0.69 8.03 -6.60
C PHE A 43 1.02 6.79 -7.44
N CYS A 44 0.07 5.86 -7.51
CA CYS A 44 0.24 4.64 -8.29
C CYS A 44 0.15 4.93 -9.79
N SER A 45 1.12 4.47 -10.56
CA SER A 45 1.12 4.60 -12.03
C SER A 45 -0.03 3.85 -12.73
N HIS A 46 -0.60 2.82 -12.09
CA HIS A 46 -1.71 2.03 -12.63
C HIS A 46 -3.07 2.68 -12.40
N CYS A 47 -3.49 2.83 -11.13
CA CYS A 47 -4.83 3.35 -10.81
C CYS A 47 -4.87 4.85 -10.52
N ARG A 48 -3.71 5.53 -10.46
CA ARG A 48 -3.55 6.96 -10.14
C ARG A 48 -4.01 7.38 -8.76
N ASP A 49 -4.38 6.44 -7.89
CA ASP A 49 -4.69 6.72 -6.49
C ASP A 49 -3.41 6.84 -5.64
N PHE A 50 -3.55 7.53 -4.51
CA PHE A 50 -2.48 7.69 -3.53
C PHE A 50 -2.05 6.35 -2.92
N ILE A 51 -0.74 6.14 -2.77
CA ILE A 51 -0.20 4.94 -2.13
C ILE A 51 -0.11 5.19 -0.62
N TRP A 52 -1.16 4.76 0.07
CA TRP A 52 -1.28 4.87 1.53
C TRP A 52 -0.37 3.89 2.29
N GLY A 53 0.21 4.37 3.39
CA GLY A 53 0.88 3.55 4.41
C GLY A 53 1.78 4.38 5.32
N VAL A 54 1.47 4.42 6.61
CA VAL A 54 2.24 5.19 7.62
C VAL A 54 3.47 4.40 8.11
N PHE A 55 3.37 3.07 8.13
CA PHE A 55 4.44 2.19 8.59
C PHE A 55 4.76 1.11 7.55
N GLY A 56 6.04 0.82 7.37
CA GLY A 56 6.53 -0.21 6.45
C GLY A 56 6.66 0.22 5.00
N ARG A 57 6.92 -0.75 4.11
CA ARG A 57 7.04 -0.53 2.66
C ARG A 57 5.64 -0.30 2.07
N GLN A 58 5.35 0.87 1.49
CA GLN A 58 4.00 1.25 1.09
C GLN A 58 3.57 0.68 -0.27
N GLY A 59 4.54 0.48 -1.16
CA GLY A 59 4.28 0.07 -2.54
C GLY A 59 5.46 -0.67 -3.14
N TYR A 60 5.34 -0.93 -4.44
CA TYR A 60 6.39 -1.55 -5.23
C TYR A 60 6.97 -0.55 -6.21
N GLN A 61 8.29 -0.59 -6.38
CA GLN A 61 9.00 0.19 -7.36
C GLN A 61 9.79 -0.72 -8.29
N CYS A 62 9.65 -0.50 -9.59
CA CYS A 62 10.46 -1.18 -10.59
C CYS A 62 11.90 -0.69 -10.49
N GLN A 63 12.84 -1.60 -10.26
CA GLN A 63 14.28 -1.29 -10.16
C GLN A 63 14.89 -0.80 -11.48
N VAL A 64 14.20 -1.01 -12.60
CA VAL A 64 14.73 -0.71 -13.94
C VAL A 64 14.24 0.64 -14.44
N CYS A 65 12.92 0.86 -14.42
CA CYS A 65 12.31 2.07 -14.99
C CYS A 65 11.83 3.08 -13.94
N THR A 66 11.87 2.74 -12.65
CA THR A 66 11.34 3.53 -11.51
C THR A 66 9.82 3.73 -11.48
N CYS A 67 9.06 2.96 -12.27
CA CYS A 67 7.60 2.90 -12.15
C CYS A 67 7.18 2.47 -10.74
N VAL A 68 6.24 3.18 -10.12
CA VAL A 68 5.74 2.89 -8.78
C VAL A 68 4.26 2.51 -8.83
N VAL A 69 3.90 1.44 -8.13
CA VAL A 69 2.53 0.91 -8.06
C VAL A 69 2.16 0.46 -6.65
N HIS A 70 0.85 0.39 -6.34
CA HIS A 70 0.41 -0.32 -5.14
C HIS A 70 0.82 -1.80 -5.22
N LYS A 71 0.99 -2.42 -4.05
CA LYS A 71 1.23 -3.87 -3.95
C LYS A 71 0.12 -4.70 -4.58
N ARG A 72 -1.15 -4.26 -4.50
CA ARG A 72 -2.25 -4.93 -5.21
C ARG A 72 -2.27 -4.70 -6.73
N CYS A 73 -1.61 -3.65 -7.24
CA CYS A 73 -1.69 -3.24 -8.64
C CYS A 73 -0.56 -3.80 -9.50
N HIS A 74 0.51 -4.34 -8.91
CA HIS A 74 1.69 -4.77 -9.67
C HIS A 74 1.38 -5.87 -10.70
N GLN A 75 0.47 -6.80 -10.37
CA GLN A 75 0.07 -7.89 -11.26
C GLN A 75 -0.86 -7.43 -12.39
N LEU A 76 -1.44 -6.23 -12.29
CA LEU A 76 -2.34 -5.65 -13.28
C LEU A 76 -1.57 -4.82 -14.33
N ILE A 77 -0.24 -4.74 -14.23
CA ILE A 77 0.59 -4.01 -15.19
C ILE A 77 0.75 -4.82 -16.47
N VAL A 78 0.00 -4.41 -17.49
CA VAL A 78 0.02 -4.98 -18.85
C VAL A 78 1.09 -4.37 -19.75
N SER A 79 1.50 -3.13 -19.46
CA SER A 79 2.51 -2.42 -20.25
C SER A 79 3.90 -3.02 -20.00
N ALA A 80 4.63 -3.30 -21.08
CA ALA A 80 6.00 -3.79 -20.98
C ALA A 80 6.96 -2.71 -20.46
N CYS A 81 7.94 -3.11 -19.65
CA CYS A 81 8.98 -2.22 -19.15
C CYS A 81 9.88 -1.72 -20.29
N PRO A 82 9.94 -0.40 -20.59
CA PRO A 82 10.69 0.11 -21.75
C PRO A 82 12.21 -0.09 -21.68
N ARG A 83 12.75 -0.27 -20.47
CA ARG A 83 14.19 -0.41 -20.22
C ARG A 83 14.66 -1.85 -20.08
N MET A 84 13.78 -2.84 -20.29
CA MET A 84 14.19 -4.24 -20.29
C MET A 84 14.60 -4.67 -21.68
N LYS A 85 15.79 -5.27 -21.77
CA LYS A 85 16.21 -5.98 -22.98
C LYS A 85 15.32 -7.23 -23.11
N LYS A 86 14.58 -7.37 -24.21
CA LYS A 86 13.90 -8.63 -24.53
C LYS A 86 14.98 -9.71 -24.68
N PRO A 87 14.87 -10.88 -24.02
CA PRO A 87 15.71 -12.01 -24.38
C PRO A 87 15.39 -12.40 -25.83
N ALA A 88 16.42 -12.77 -26.60
CA ALA A 88 16.33 -13.03 -28.04
C ALA A 88 15.54 -14.31 -28.42
N MET A 89 14.70 -14.85 -27.52
CA MET A 89 14.06 -16.16 -27.68
C MET A 89 12.69 -16.22 -26.98
N GLU A 90 11.85 -15.20 -27.12
CA GLU A 90 10.43 -15.23 -26.72
C GLU A 90 9.54 -14.49 -27.75
N GLU A 91 9.74 -14.76 -29.04
CA GLU A 91 8.87 -14.22 -30.11
C GLU A 91 7.69 -15.11 -30.50
N ALA A 92 7.48 -16.25 -29.84
CA ALA A 92 6.34 -17.11 -30.19
C ALA A 92 5.79 -17.82 -28.94
N THR A 93 4.80 -17.20 -28.28
CA THR A 93 3.66 -17.91 -27.62
C THR A 93 2.71 -16.99 -26.86
N ASN A 94 3.09 -15.75 -26.54
CA ASN A 94 2.12 -14.78 -26.04
C ASN A 94 1.62 -13.91 -27.19
N GLN A 95 0.41 -14.21 -27.69
CA GLN A 95 -0.37 -13.29 -28.55
C GLN A 95 -0.80 -12.07 -27.73
N GLY A 96 0.15 -11.32 -27.19
CA GLY A 96 -0.07 -10.10 -26.43
C GLY A 96 -0.27 -8.93 -27.39
N PHE A 97 -1.37 -8.20 -27.23
CA PHE A 97 -1.63 -6.94 -27.90
C PHE A 97 -0.48 -5.95 -27.64
N SER A 98 0.50 -5.88 -28.53
CA SER A 98 1.60 -4.92 -28.43
C SER A 98 1.12 -3.54 -28.86
N ILE A 99 0.48 -2.82 -27.94
CA ILE A 99 0.08 -1.43 -28.19
C ILE A 99 1.35 -0.58 -28.22
N ASN A 100 1.68 -0.04 -29.39
CA ASN A 100 2.82 0.84 -29.61
C ASN A 100 2.35 2.18 -30.18
N ILE A 101 1.77 3.01 -29.31
CA ILE A 101 1.30 4.35 -29.63
C ILE A 101 2.12 5.34 -28.78
N PRO A 102 3.10 6.03 -29.37
CA PRO A 102 4.00 6.91 -28.62
C PRO A 102 3.29 8.16 -28.09
N HIS A 103 3.75 8.65 -26.94
CA HIS A 103 3.24 9.89 -26.36
C HIS A 103 3.85 11.13 -27.02
N LYS A 104 3.02 12.13 -27.34
CA LYS A 104 3.46 13.46 -27.83
C LYS A 104 3.67 14.44 -26.67
N PHE A 105 4.79 14.27 -25.96
CA PHE A 105 5.16 15.11 -24.82
C PHE A 105 5.65 16.51 -25.21
N ASN A 106 5.24 17.53 -24.46
CA ASN A 106 5.80 18.89 -24.55
C ASN A 106 6.08 19.40 -23.13
N VAL A 107 7.04 20.31 -23.00
CA VAL A 107 7.33 20.98 -21.73
C VAL A 107 6.08 21.75 -21.28
N TYR A 108 5.72 21.58 -20.02
CA TYR A 108 4.51 22.17 -19.44
C TYR A 108 4.80 22.86 -18.11
N ASN A 109 4.11 23.98 -17.88
CA ASN A 109 4.18 24.75 -16.65
C ASN A 109 2.97 24.41 -15.78
N PHE A 110 3.19 23.61 -14.74
CA PHE A 110 2.15 23.23 -13.80
C PHE A 110 1.91 24.36 -12.80
N LYS A 111 0.67 24.82 -12.69
CA LYS A 111 0.26 25.90 -11.78
C LYS A 111 -0.09 25.41 -10.37
N VAL A 112 -0.15 24.10 -10.18
CA VAL A 112 -0.48 23.42 -8.92
C VAL A 112 0.48 22.25 -8.71
N PRO A 113 0.72 21.83 -7.45
CA PRO A 113 1.50 20.63 -7.16
C PRO A 113 0.99 19.44 -7.98
N THR A 114 1.79 18.98 -8.94
CA THR A 114 1.41 17.92 -9.88
C THR A 114 2.38 16.76 -9.76
N PHE A 115 1.89 15.53 -9.80
CA PHE A 115 2.69 14.33 -9.65
C PHE A 115 2.98 13.69 -11.00
N CYS A 116 4.11 13.01 -11.11
CA CYS A 116 4.49 12.24 -12.27
C CYS A 116 3.68 10.93 -12.34
N ASP A 117 2.97 10.70 -13.44
CA ASP A 117 2.15 9.50 -13.67
C ASP A 117 2.97 8.21 -13.84
N HIS A 118 4.30 8.32 -13.88
CA HIS A 118 5.23 7.19 -14.03
C HIS A 118 5.88 6.79 -12.70
N CYS A 119 6.66 7.68 -12.10
CA CYS A 119 7.35 7.40 -10.82
C CYS A 119 6.53 7.81 -9.58
N GLY A 120 5.34 8.38 -9.77
CA GLY A 120 4.41 8.77 -8.73
C GLY A 120 4.83 10.00 -7.91
N SER A 121 6.05 10.51 -8.08
CA SER A 121 6.63 11.59 -7.26
C SER A 121 6.29 12.98 -7.80
N LEU A 122 6.37 13.99 -6.94
CA LEU A 122 6.05 15.39 -7.28
C LEU A 122 6.94 15.94 -8.41
N LEU A 123 6.35 16.67 -9.34
CA LEU A 123 7.04 17.47 -10.36
C LEU A 123 7.52 18.77 -9.71
N TRP A 124 8.73 18.76 -9.16
CA TRP A 124 9.31 19.90 -8.45
C TRP A 124 9.69 21.06 -9.38
N GLY A 125 9.50 22.29 -8.91
CA GLY A 125 9.96 23.52 -9.56
C GLY A 125 8.88 24.58 -9.75
N LEU A 126 9.30 25.82 -10.02
CA LEU A 126 8.39 26.96 -10.24
C LEU A 126 7.88 27.03 -11.69
N VAL A 127 8.69 26.60 -12.66
CA VAL A 127 8.39 26.67 -14.10
C VAL A 127 9.00 25.45 -14.80
N LYS A 128 8.39 24.98 -15.90
CA LYS A 128 8.87 23.85 -16.72
C LYS A 128 9.18 22.59 -15.91
N GLN A 129 8.34 22.27 -14.92
CA GLN A 129 8.58 21.17 -13.97
C GLN A 129 8.57 19.79 -14.61
N GLY A 130 7.92 19.66 -15.77
CA GLY A 130 7.76 18.38 -16.44
C GLY A 130 7.24 18.48 -17.86
N LEU A 131 6.81 17.33 -18.34
CA LEU A 131 6.25 17.13 -19.67
C LEU A 131 4.79 16.73 -19.54
N GLN A 132 3.94 17.23 -20.44
CA GLN A 132 2.56 16.77 -20.59
C GLN A 132 2.34 16.23 -22.01
N CYS A 133 1.71 15.05 -22.11
CA CYS A 133 1.29 14.50 -23.39
C CYS A 133 0.11 15.32 -23.95
N LYS A 134 0.22 15.80 -25.19
CA LYS A 134 -0.86 16.57 -25.85
C LYS A 134 -2.16 15.76 -25.97
N ASN A 135 -2.05 14.46 -26.22
CA ASN A 135 -3.16 13.56 -26.51
C ASN A 135 -3.84 13.06 -25.23
N CYS A 136 -3.12 12.31 -24.39
CA CYS A 136 -3.71 11.66 -23.21
C CYS A 136 -3.56 12.44 -21.90
N LYS A 137 -2.96 13.64 -21.94
CA LYS A 137 -2.69 14.51 -20.76
C LYS A 137 -1.83 13.89 -19.65
N MET A 138 -1.13 12.79 -19.93
CA MET A 138 -0.17 12.20 -19.00
C MET A 138 0.94 13.19 -18.66
N ASN A 139 1.21 13.37 -17.37
CA ASN A 139 2.21 14.27 -16.81
C ASN A 139 3.40 13.47 -16.32
N VAL A 140 4.61 13.79 -16.75
CA VAL A 140 5.82 13.07 -16.35
C VAL A 140 7.00 13.99 -16.14
N HIS A 141 7.97 13.59 -15.30
CA HIS A 141 9.25 14.31 -15.25
C HIS A 141 9.95 14.23 -16.60
N ILE A 142 10.77 15.25 -16.90
CA ILE A 142 11.64 15.25 -18.09
C ILE A 142 12.51 13.98 -18.12
N ARG A 143 13.11 13.61 -16.98
CA ARG A 143 13.91 12.37 -16.83
C ARG A 143 13.11 11.07 -17.02
N CYS A 144 11.81 11.10 -16.80
CA CYS A 144 10.95 9.92 -16.91
C CYS A 144 10.46 9.67 -18.34
N LYS A 145 10.64 10.63 -19.27
CA LYS A 145 10.17 10.52 -20.67
C LYS A 145 10.55 9.18 -21.33
N GLY A 146 11.81 8.75 -21.19
CA GLY A 146 12.31 7.51 -21.78
C GLY A 146 11.95 6.23 -21.02
N ASN A 147 11.28 6.34 -19.86
CA ASN A 147 10.92 5.20 -19.02
C ASN A 147 9.43 4.84 -19.13
N VAL A 148 8.65 5.65 -19.86
CA VAL A 148 7.21 5.51 -20.04
C VAL A 148 6.91 4.59 -21.22
N ALA A 149 5.98 3.65 -21.04
CA ALA A 149 5.57 2.75 -22.10
C ALA A 149 4.84 3.49 -23.24
N PRO A 150 5.06 3.12 -24.52
CA PRO A 150 4.39 3.75 -25.65
C PRO A 150 2.95 3.23 -25.80
N SER A 151 2.08 3.58 -24.85
CA SER A 151 0.68 3.14 -24.80
C SER A 151 -0.28 4.32 -24.67
N CYS A 152 -0.01 5.38 -25.43
CA CYS A 152 -0.75 6.64 -25.35
C CYS A 152 -2.24 6.45 -25.67
N GLY A 153 -3.11 6.98 -24.80
CA GLY A 153 -4.57 6.92 -24.97
C GLY A 153 -5.21 5.65 -24.41
N VAL A 154 -4.43 4.71 -23.87
CA VAL A 154 -4.94 3.47 -23.28
C VAL A 154 -5.28 3.69 -21.81
N ASN A 155 -6.46 3.21 -21.38
CA ASN A 155 -6.81 3.10 -19.98
C ASN A 155 -6.30 1.76 -19.42
N SER A 156 -5.18 1.80 -18.71
CA SER A 156 -4.52 0.60 -18.18
C SER A 156 -5.39 -0.22 -17.22
N VAL A 157 -6.29 0.43 -16.46
CA VAL A 157 -7.18 -0.25 -15.50
C VAL A 157 -8.28 -1.01 -16.25
N GLU A 158 -8.93 -0.35 -17.20
CA GLU A 158 -9.99 -0.97 -18.00
C GLU A 158 -9.45 -2.13 -18.85
N LEU A 159 -8.27 -1.94 -19.46
CA LEU A 159 -7.61 -2.99 -20.22
C LEU A 159 -7.26 -4.20 -19.34
N ALA A 160 -6.73 -3.97 -18.13
CA ALA A 160 -6.42 -5.06 -17.20
C ALA A 160 -7.68 -5.83 -16.78
N ASN A 161 -8.81 -5.14 -16.54
CA ASN A 161 -10.07 -5.78 -16.21
C ASN A 161 -10.58 -6.66 -17.36
N LYS A 162 -10.60 -6.13 -18.59
CA LYS A 162 -11.01 -6.88 -19.79
C LYS A 162 -10.13 -8.11 -20.04
N LEU A 163 -8.82 -7.99 -19.84
CA LEU A 163 -7.90 -9.12 -19.96
C LEU A 163 -8.15 -10.18 -18.88
N ALA A 164 -8.44 -9.75 -17.65
CA ALA A 164 -8.77 -10.65 -16.55
C ALA A 164 -10.08 -11.42 -16.80
N GLU A 165 -11.10 -10.77 -17.38
CA GLU A 165 -12.35 -11.42 -17.81
C GLU A 165 -12.09 -12.51 -18.87
N MET A 166 -11.15 -12.26 -19.77
CA MET A 166 -10.70 -13.23 -20.78
C MET A 166 -9.73 -14.30 -20.23
N GLY A 167 -9.45 -14.30 -18.92
CA GLY A 167 -8.56 -15.27 -18.28
C GLY A 167 -7.06 -15.06 -18.55
N LEU A 168 -6.67 -13.91 -19.12
CA LEU A 168 -5.29 -13.56 -19.41
C LEU A 168 -4.72 -12.70 -18.28
N GLN A 169 -3.75 -13.23 -17.53
CA GLN A 169 -3.01 -12.44 -16.53
C GLN A 169 -1.66 -11.98 -17.09
N ALA A 170 -1.26 -10.73 -16.78
CA ALA A 170 0.00 -10.13 -17.22
C ALA A 170 1.27 -10.79 -16.60
N GLY A 171 1.08 -11.70 -15.65
CA GLY A 171 2.15 -12.53 -15.09
C GLY A 171 2.03 -13.96 -15.62
N GLY A 172 3.02 -14.40 -16.39
CA GLY A 172 3.19 -15.80 -16.73
C GLY A 172 3.19 -16.68 -15.48
N LEU A 173 2.54 -17.84 -15.63
CA LEU A 173 2.37 -18.97 -14.72
C LEU A 173 3.26 -19.02 -13.46
N SER A 174 2.62 -19.09 -12.30
CA SER A 174 3.09 -19.95 -11.20
C SER A 174 1.92 -20.57 -10.45
N LYS A 175 1.65 -21.83 -10.83
CA LYS A 175 0.96 -22.93 -10.15
C LYS A 175 -0.37 -22.63 -9.44
N ARG A 176 -1.44 -22.85 -10.20
CA ARG A 176 -2.74 -23.34 -9.70
C ARG A 176 -2.57 -24.83 -9.34
N GLY A 177 -2.39 -25.13 -8.06
CA GLY A 177 -2.65 -26.45 -7.51
C GLY A 177 -4.07 -26.46 -6.96
N SER A 178 -5.01 -26.90 -7.79
CA SER A 178 -6.37 -27.24 -7.37
C SER A 178 -6.33 -28.42 -6.40
N LEU A 179 -7.02 -28.32 -5.27
CA LEU A 179 -7.66 -29.48 -4.64
C LEU A 179 -9.01 -29.00 -4.10
N ALA A 180 -10.05 -29.52 -4.75
CA ALA A 180 -11.44 -29.31 -4.43
C ALA A 180 -11.85 -30.09 -3.17
N SER A 181 -12.97 -29.64 -2.61
CA SER A 181 -13.75 -30.16 -1.48
C SER A 181 -13.76 -31.68 -1.30
N ASN A 182 -13.87 -32.12 -0.05
CA ASN A 182 -15.03 -32.92 0.34
C ASN A 182 -15.33 -32.83 1.85
N ASN A 183 -16.59 -32.54 2.15
CA ASN A 183 -17.23 -32.80 3.44
C ASN A 183 -17.47 -34.31 3.57
N ASN A 184 -17.24 -34.88 4.75
CA ASN A 184 -18.27 -35.72 5.37
C ASN A 184 -18.06 -35.85 6.88
N SER A 185 -19.18 -35.81 7.57
CA SER A 185 -19.42 -35.98 8.99
C SER A 185 -19.28 -37.45 9.39
N SER A 186 -18.75 -37.73 10.59
CA SER A 186 -19.32 -38.74 11.50
C SER A 186 -18.59 -38.77 12.83
N GLU A 187 -19.39 -38.80 13.88
CA GLU A 187 -19.07 -38.90 15.30
C GLU A 187 -18.27 -40.16 15.67
N THR A 188 -17.53 -40.07 16.77
CA THR A 188 -17.69 -40.87 18.01
C THR A 188 -16.40 -40.88 18.83
N GLY A 189 -16.50 -40.92 20.16
CA GLY A 189 -15.40 -41.45 20.99
C GLY A 189 -14.83 -40.58 22.12
N SER A 190 -15.71 -40.09 23.00
CA SER A 190 -15.58 -40.10 24.47
C SER A 190 -14.18 -40.30 25.10
N ARG A 191 -13.75 -39.36 25.96
CA ARG A 191 -13.27 -39.68 27.33
C ARG A 191 -13.27 -38.44 28.24
N LYS A 192 -14.09 -38.56 29.27
CA LYS A 192 -14.26 -37.68 30.44
C LYS A 192 -13.00 -37.70 31.31
N VAL A 193 -12.64 -36.56 31.92
CA VAL A 193 -12.39 -36.49 33.37
C VAL A 193 -12.86 -35.13 33.87
N SER A 194 -13.86 -35.20 34.73
CA SER A 194 -14.43 -34.15 35.56
C SER A 194 -13.50 -33.80 36.73
N LYS A 195 -13.35 -32.51 37.04
CA LYS A 195 -13.29 -32.08 38.43
C LYS A 195 -13.95 -30.72 38.61
N SER A 196 -15.04 -30.78 39.35
CA SER A 196 -15.76 -29.69 40.00
C SER A 196 -14.82 -28.87 40.87
N ASP A 197 -14.87 -27.55 40.73
CA ASP A 197 -14.74 -26.67 41.89
C ASP A 197 -15.56 -25.41 41.67
N SER A 198 -16.61 -25.32 42.47
CA SER A 198 -17.48 -24.18 42.64
C SER A 198 -16.71 -23.04 43.29
N ARG A 199 -16.37 -22.01 42.51
CA ARG A 199 -16.10 -20.66 43.04
C ARG A 199 -16.74 -19.61 42.16
N SER A 200 -17.80 -19.01 42.70
CA SER A 200 -18.38 -17.76 42.24
C SER A 200 -17.27 -16.73 42.03
N LYS A 201 -17.05 -16.36 40.77
CA LYS A 201 -16.37 -15.12 40.40
C LYS A 201 -17.16 -14.50 39.26
N ASN A 202 -17.98 -13.54 39.66
CA ASN A 202 -18.49 -12.50 38.79
C ASN A 202 -17.25 -11.74 38.28
N SER A 203 -16.85 -12.01 37.04
CA SER A 203 -15.82 -11.26 36.33
C SER A 203 -16.42 -10.89 35.00
N ASP A 204 -16.56 -9.59 34.76
CA ASP A 204 -16.93 -9.00 33.48
C ASP A 204 -16.22 -9.74 32.35
N ALA A 205 -16.98 -10.57 31.64
CA ALA A 205 -16.50 -11.19 30.42
C ALA A 205 -16.31 -10.04 29.43
N GLU A 206 -15.06 -9.60 29.28
CA GLU A 206 -14.64 -8.66 28.25
C GLU A 206 -15.09 -9.29 26.92
N GLN A 207 -16.27 -8.87 26.44
CA GLN A 207 -16.92 -9.45 25.27
C GLN A 207 -15.95 -9.27 24.11
N LYS A 208 -15.36 -10.37 23.68
CA LYS A 208 -14.36 -10.38 22.61
C LYS A 208 -15.07 -10.04 21.30
N LEU A 209 -15.11 -8.75 20.99
CA LEU A 209 -15.74 -8.23 19.78
C LEU A 209 -15.19 -8.94 18.54
N GLY A 210 -16.09 -9.33 17.66
CA GLY A 210 -15.80 -10.01 16.42
C GLY A 210 -16.49 -9.34 15.24
N ILE A 211 -16.35 -9.97 14.06
CA ILE A 211 -16.91 -9.42 12.82
C ILE A 211 -18.45 -9.32 12.85
N GLY A 212 -19.12 -10.19 13.62
CA GLY A 212 -20.57 -10.23 13.73
C GLY A 212 -21.18 -9.02 14.43
N ASP A 213 -20.38 -8.27 15.18
CA ASP A 213 -20.81 -7.10 15.97
C ASP A 213 -20.84 -5.81 15.16
N PHE A 214 -20.42 -5.85 13.90
CA PHE A 214 -20.34 -4.69 13.03
C PHE A 214 -21.15 -4.87 11.75
N THR A 215 -21.80 -3.77 11.33
CA THR A 215 -22.48 -3.66 10.03
C THR A 215 -21.62 -2.77 9.13
N PHE A 216 -21.04 -3.35 8.09
CA PHE A 216 -20.17 -2.64 7.15
C PHE A 216 -21.01 -1.86 6.13
N LEU A 217 -20.81 -0.54 6.04
CA LEU A 217 -21.62 0.37 5.25
C LEU A 217 -20.97 0.70 3.90
N GLN A 218 -19.77 1.28 3.92
CA GLN A 218 -19.10 1.81 2.72
C GLN A 218 -17.59 1.60 2.77
N VAL A 219 -16.93 1.49 1.61
CA VAL A 219 -15.47 1.55 1.51
C VAL A 219 -15.01 3.01 1.55
N LEU A 220 -14.26 3.37 2.59
CA LEU A 220 -13.65 4.70 2.77
C LEU A 220 -12.32 4.83 2.03
N GLY A 221 -11.56 3.73 2.00
CA GLY A 221 -10.19 3.74 1.49
C GLY A 221 -9.74 2.38 1.01
N LYS A 222 -8.78 2.39 0.11
CA LYS A 222 -8.31 1.22 -0.62
C LYS A 222 -6.78 1.27 -0.58
N GLY A 223 -6.16 0.46 0.28
CA GLY A 223 -4.71 0.46 0.53
C GLY A 223 -3.97 -0.69 -0.14
N SER A 224 -2.66 -0.78 0.14
CA SER A 224 -1.75 -1.83 -0.34
C SER A 224 -2.14 -3.23 0.17
N PHE A 225 -2.44 -3.33 1.45
CA PHE A 225 -2.70 -4.60 2.16
C PHE A 225 -4.19 -4.95 2.30
N GLY A 226 -5.08 -4.08 1.83
CA GLY A 226 -6.50 -4.24 2.08
C GLY A 226 -7.33 -2.97 1.84
N LYS A 227 -8.38 -2.80 2.63
CA LYS A 227 -9.32 -1.69 2.49
C LYS A 227 -9.76 -1.18 3.87
N VAL A 228 -10.12 0.09 3.93
CA VAL A 228 -10.73 0.75 5.08
C VAL A 228 -12.21 0.90 4.79
N MET A 229 -13.07 0.47 5.72
CA MET A 229 -14.51 0.49 5.58
C MET A 229 -15.16 1.26 6.73
N LEU A 230 -16.19 2.04 6.44
CA LEU A 230 -17.09 2.59 7.44
C LEU A 230 -17.98 1.47 7.97
N ALA A 231 -18.07 1.32 9.28
CA ALA A 231 -18.93 0.32 9.91
C ALA A 231 -19.68 0.91 11.11
N LYS A 232 -20.93 0.49 11.31
CA LYS A 232 -21.73 0.80 12.50
C LYS A 232 -21.69 -0.40 13.45
N GLN A 233 -21.39 -0.17 14.73
CA GLN A 233 -21.47 -1.22 15.74
C GLN A 233 -22.94 -1.58 15.99
N LYS A 234 -23.27 -2.87 16.07
CA LYS A 234 -24.63 -3.33 16.34
C LYS A 234 -24.99 -3.04 17.80
N GLY A 235 -26.25 -2.67 18.02
CA GLY A 235 -26.75 -2.33 19.36
C GLY A 235 -26.42 -0.90 19.83
N CYS A 236 -25.67 -0.11 19.06
CA CYS A 236 -25.47 1.32 19.34
C CYS A 236 -25.39 2.15 18.05
N GLU A 237 -25.39 3.47 18.20
CA GLU A 237 -25.30 4.41 17.07
C GLU A 237 -23.87 4.71 16.61
N ARG A 238 -22.85 4.10 17.27
CA ARG A 238 -21.44 4.45 17.05
C ARG A 238 -20.93 3.93 15.70
N VAL A 239 -20.21 4.81 15.00
CA VAL A 239 -19.58 4.54 13.72
C VAL A 239 -18.06 4.48 13.85
N PHE A 240 -17.43 3.61 13.06
CA PHE A 240 -16.01 3.32 13.11
C PHE A 240 -15.41 3.20 11.71
N ALA A 241 -14.12 3.49 11.59
CA ALA A 241 -13.30 3.15 10.44
C ALA A 241 -12.58 1.82 10.68
N VAL A 242 -12.94 0.79 9.93
CA VAL A 242 -12.38 -0.56 10.09
C VAL A 242 -11.36 -0.84 8.99
N LYS A 243 -10.08 -0.95 9.35
CA LYS A 243 -9.02 -1.38 8.43
C LYS A 243 -9.01 -2.90 8.33
N VAL A 244 -9.37 -3.43 7.16
CA VAL A 244 -9.43 -4.87 6.87
C VAL A 244 -8.22 -5.26 6.03
N LEU A 245 -7.32 -6.06 6.60
CA LEU A 245 -6.08 -6.51 5.97
C LEU A 245 -6.15 -8.01 5.65
N LYS A 246 -5.68 -8.42 4.47
CA LYS A 246 -5.60 -9.84 4.11
C LYS A 246 -4.26 -10.46 4.53
N LYS A 247 -4.29 -11.61 5.22
CA LYS A 247 -3.08 -12.25 5.78
C LYS A 247 -2.16 -12.83 4.70
N ASP A 248 -2.72 -13.40 3.65
CA ASP A 248 -1.98 -13.92 2.49
C ASP A 248 -1.12 -12.84 1.84
N ILE A 249 -1.65 -11.64 1.62
CA ILE A 249 -0.92 -10.49 1.07
C ILE A 249 0.20 -10.04 2.01
N ILE A 250 -0.09 -9.92 3.31
CA ILE A 250 0.93 -9.54 4.31
C ILE A 250 2.09 -10.54 4.33
N LEU A 251 1.80 -11.84 4.27
CA LEU A 251 2.80 -12.90 4.24
C LEU A 251 3.57 -12.91 2.91
N GLN A 252 2.87 -12.73 1.80
CA GLN A 252 3.49 -12.67 0.47
C GLN A 252 4.52 -11.53 0.35
N ASP A 253 4.21 -10.39 0.98
CA ASP A 253 5.02 -9.17 0.93
C ASP A 253 6.06 -9.06 2.05
N ASP A 254 6.10 -10.04 2.97
CA ASP A 254 6.98 -10.05 4.15
C ASP A 254 6.80 -8.79 5.02
N ASP A 255 5.54 -8.41 5.31
CA ASP A 255 5.18 -7.19 6.08
C ASP A 255 4.50 -7.50 7.42
N VAL A 256 4.73 -8.69 7.97
CA VAL A 256 4.20 -9.10 9.29
C VAL A 256 4.70 -8.15 10.38
N GLU A 257 6.00 -7.82 10.40
CA GLU A 257 6.59 -6.92 11.40
C GLU A 257 6.05 -5.50 11.29
N CYS A 258 5.83 -5.00 10.07
CA CYS A 258 5.23 -3.68 9.83
C CYS A 258 3.80 -3.63 10.37
N THR A 259 3.03 -4.69 10.14
CA THR A 259 1.65 -4.82 10.63
C THR A 259 1.60 -4.87 12.15
N MET A 260 2.52 -5.61 12.79
CA MET A 260 2.61 -5.69 14.24
C MET A 260 3.07 -4.37 14.87
N THR A 261 3.99 -3.66 14.21
CA THR A 261 4.41 -2.32 14.62
C THR A 261 3.26 -1.33 14.56
N GLU A 262 2.47 -1.33 13.47
CA GLU A 262 1.28 -0.49 13.35
C GLU A 262 0.29 -0.75 14.50
N LYS A 263 0.00 -2.02 14.82
CA LYS A 263 -0.86 -2.37 15.96
C LYS A 263 -0.32 -1.81 17.28
N ARG A 264 0.99 -1.97 17.53
CA ARG A 264 1.62 -1.48 18.78
C ARG A 264 1.51 0.03 18.90
N VAL A 265 1.85 0.77 17.85
CA VAL A 265 1.77 2.24 17.85
C VAL A 265 0.34 2.70 18.09
N LEU A 266 -0.63 2.12 17.38
CA LEU A 266 -2.06 2.44 17.56
C LEU A 266 -2.57 2.11 18.97
N SER A 267 -2.06 1.04 19.59
CA SER A 267 -2.42 0.68 20.97
C SER A 267 -1.79 1.61 22.01
N MET A 268 -0.62 2.19 21.70
CA MET A 268 0.10 3.12 22.58
C MET A 268 -0.36 4.58 22.45
N ALA A 269 -1.05 4.94 21.36
CA ALA A 269 -1.48 6.31 21.10
C ALA A 269 -2.38 6.89 22.20
N GLY A 270 -3.05 6.03 22.99
CA GLY A 270 -3.95 6.44 24.05
C GLY A 270 -5.08 7.34 23.55
N SER A 271 -5.67 8.14 24.44
CA SER A 271 -6.71 9.13 24.11
C SER A 271 -6.10 10.49 23.73
N HIS A 272 -5.07 10.49 22.90
CA HIS A 272 -4.44 11.74 22.45
C HIS A 272 -5.30 12.42 21.38
N PRO A 273 -5.61 13.73 21.50
CA PRO A 273 -6.60 14.41 20.63
C PRO A 273 -6.22 14.46 19.15
N TYR A 274 -4.93 14.29 18.81
CA TYR A 274 -4.43 14.37 17.43
C TYR A 274 -4.00 13.01 16.85
N LEU A 275 -4.26 11.91 17.54
CA LEU A 275 -3.97 10.56 17.04
C LEU A 275 -5.26 9.75 17.00
N THR A 276 -5.50 9.05 15.88
CA THR A 276 -6.68 8.21 15.74
C THR A 276 -6.67 7.10 16.78
N GLN A 277 -7.75 6.99 17.54
CA GLN A 277 -7.87 5.98 18.58
C GLN A 277 -8.19 4.60 17.99
N LEU A 278 -7.49 3.60 18.50
CA LEU A 278 -7.79 2.20 18.26
C LEU A 278 -8.81 1.71 19.29
N PHE A 279 -10.02 1.40 18.83
CA PHE A 279 -11.08 0.89 19.69
C PHE A 279 -10.84 -0.59 20.05
N CYS A 280 -10.63 -1.43 19.03
CA CYS A 280 -10.28 -2.83 19.25
C CYS A 280 -9.58 -3.44 18.03
N CYS A 281 -9.01 -4.63 18.22
CA CYS A 281 -8.45 -5.46 17.15
C CYS A 281 -8.98 -6.88 17.26
N PHE A 282 -9.37 -7.47 16.14
CA PHE A 282 -9.71 -8.89 16.04
C PHE A 282 -9.21 -9.49 14.73
N GLN A 283 -9.28 -10.81 14.62
CA GLN A 283 -8.82 -11.54 13.44
C GLN A 283 -9.75 -12.70 13.09
N THR A 284 -9.81 -13.02 11.81
CA THR A 284 -10.37 -14.26 11.26
C THR A 284 -9.22 -15.13 10.73
N PRO A 285 -9.46 -16.38 10.27
CA PRO A 285 -8.40 -17.19 9.68
C PRO A 285 -7.65 -16.50 8.53
N ASP A 286 -8.35 -15.67 7.73
CA ASP A 286 -7.84 -15.04 6.51
C ASP A 286 -7.51 -13.54 6.66
N ARG A 287 -8.00 -12.85 7.70
CA ARG A 287 -7.92 -11.38 7.81
C ARG A 287 -7.58 -10.86 9.20
N LEU A 288 -7.04 -9.65 9.23
CA LEU A 288 -6.87 -8.82 10.43
C LEU A 288 -7.79 -7.60 10.34
N PHE A 289 -8.36 -7.19 11.48
CA PHE A 289 -9.28 -6.06 11.59
C PHE A 289 -8.79 -5.10 12.67
N PHE A 290 -8.57 -3.84 12.31
CA PHE A 290 -8.34 -2.75 13.25
C PHE A 290 -9.56 -1.84 13.24
N VAL A 291 -10.31 -1.79 14.34
CA VAL A 291 -11.48 -0.93 14.52
C VAL A 291 -10.98 0.37 15.11
N MET A 292 -11.11 1.45 14.36
CA MET A 292 -10.58 2.76 14.72
C MET A 292 -11.71 3.78 14.74
N GLU A 293 -11.49 4.85 15.49
CA GLU A 293 -12.33 6.05 15.43
C GLU A 293 -12.56 6.52 13.98
N PHE A 294 -13.80 6.89 13.66
CA PHE A 294 -14.12 7.48 12.37
C PHE A 294 -13.98 9.01 12.44
N VAL A 295 -13.11 9.57 11.61
CA VAL A 295 -12.91 11.03 11.49
C VAL A 295 -13.54 11.52 10.19
N SER A 296 -14.59 12.33 10.31
CA SER A 296 -15.21 13.02 9.18
C SER A 296 -14.42 14.29 8.84
N GLY A 297 -13.89 14.40 7.63
CA GLY A 297 -13.13 15.58 7.21
C GLY A 297 -12.23 15.37 6.00
N GLY A 298 -11.97 14.12 5.61
CA GLY A 298 -10.99 13.81 4.57
C GLY A 298 -9.56 13.96 5.07
N ASP A 299 -8.60 13.49 4.27
CA ASP A 299 -7.19 13.60 4.60
C ASP A 299 -6.57 14.93 4.09
N LEU A 300 -5.39 15.27 4.60
CA LEU A 300 -4.67 16.49 4.21
C LEU A 300 -4.41 16.54 2.69
N MET A 301 -4.20 15.40 2.02
CA MET A 301 -3.95 15.36 0.57
C MET A 301 -5.21 15.70 -0.22
N PHE A 302 -6.39 15.23 0.23
CA PHE A 302 -7.68 15.64 -0.33
C PHE A 302 -7.82 17.17 -0.31
N HIS A 303 -7.45 17.82 0.81
CA HIS A 303 -7.49 19.27 0.92
C HIS A 303 -6.42 19.96 0.07
N ILE A 304 -5.19 19.44 0.01
CA ILE A 304 -4.12 19.99 -0.86
C ILE A 304 -4.51 19.93 -2.35
N GLN A 305 -5.14 18.86 -2.80
CA GLN A 305 -5.56 18.71 -4.20
C GLN A 305 -6.74 19.61 -4.55
N LYS A 306 -7.64 19.87 -3.59
CA LYS A 306 -8.82 20.70 -3.78
C LYS A 306 -8.52 22.19 -3.65
N SER A 307 -7.62 22.57 -2.76
CA SER A 307 -7.25 23.96 -2.46
C SER A 307 -6.11 24.42 -3.37
N ARG A 308 -6.39 25.36 -4.28
CA ARG A 308 -5.36 25.95 -5.18
C ARG A 308 -4.31 26.78 -4.43
N LYS A 309 -4.64 27.25 -3.21
CA LYS A 309 -3.79 27.86 -2.19
C LYS A 309 -4.50 27.64 -0.85
N PHE A 310 -3.78 27.29 0.22
CA PHE A 310 -4.27 27.61 1.56
C PHE A 310 -4.00 29.10 1.74
N GLU A 311 -5.03 29.90 2.03
CA GLU A 311 -4.80 31.30 2.40
C GLU A 311 -3.94 31.30 3.67
N GLU A 312 -2.81 31.97 3.59
CA GLU A 312 -1.86 32.09 4.69
C GLU A 312 -2.51 33.00 5.75
N PRO A 313 -2.78 32.53 6.98
CA PRO A 313 -3.15 33.43 8.05
C PRO A 313 -1.92 34.29 8.35
N GLN A 314 -2.11 35.61 8.36
CA GLN A 314 -1.11 36.57 8.85
C GLN A 314 -0.50 36.10 10.18
N PRO A 315 0.79 36.32 10.44
CA PRO A 315 1.48 35.78 11.60
C PRO A 315 1.09 36.59 12.85
N VAL A 316 -0.05 36.25 13.44
CA VAL A 316 -0.39 36.60 14.82
C VAL A 316 -0.78 35.31 15.52
N LEU A 317 0.20 34.70 16.18
CA LEU A 317 0.10 33.77 17.31
C LEU A 317 -1.29 33.14 17.57
N HIS A 318 -1.71 32.14 16.80
CA HIS A 318 -2.71 31.15 17.26
C HIS A 318 -2.47 29.80 16.54
N SER A 319 -1.48 29.04 16.98
CA SER A 319 -1.27 27.63 16.59
C SER A 319 -2.23 26.66 17.33
N SER A 320 -3.42 27.11 17.73
CA SER A 320 -4.38 26.30 18.52
C SER A 320 -5.86 26.39 18.09
N ASP A 321 -6.29 27.34 17.25
CA ASP A 321 -7.72 27.70 17.22
C ASP A 321 -8.46 27.50 15.88
N TYR A 322 -8.18 26.42 15.13
CA TYR A 322 -9.00 26.05 13.95
C TYR A 322 -10.04 24.95 14.17
N LEU A 323 -10.25 24.47 15.40
CA LEU A 323 -11.34 23.53 15.74
C LEU A 323 -11.97 23.92 17.09
N GLY A 324 -12.52 25.12 17.15
CA GLY A 324 -13.30 25.61 18.28
C GLY A 324 -14.51 26.38 17.79
N THR A 325 -15.63 25.70 17.58
CA THR A 325 -16.98 26.21 17.88
C THR A 325 -18.00 25.08 17.71
N HIS A 326 -18.85 24.95 18.73
CA HIS A 326 -19.99 24.04 18.88
C HIS A 326 -19.72 22.65 19.45
N VAL A 327 -19.26 22.66 20.71
CA VAL A 327 -19.89 21.86 21.77
C VAL A 327 -20.82 22.80 22.55
N SER A 328 -22.13 22.54 22.58
CA SER A 328 -23.04 22.74 23.73
C SER A 328 -24.48 22.37 23.34
N ALA A 329 -25.14 21.65 24.26
CA ALA A 329 -26.47 21.01 24.25
C ALA A 329 -26.54 19.62 23.59
#